data_AF-A0A957DJ62-F1
#
_entry.id   AF-A0A957DJ62-F1
#
_cell.length_a   1.000
_cell.length_b   1.000
_cell.length_c   1.000
_cell.angle_alpha   90.00
_cell.angle_beta   90.00
_cell.angle_gamma   90.00
#
_symmetry.space_group_name_H-M   'P 1'
#
loop_
_entity.id
_entity.type
_entity.pdbx_description
1 polymer ?
#
loop_
_entity_poly.entity_id
_entity_poly.type
_entity_poly.pdbx_seq_one_letter_code
_entity_poly.pdbx_strand_id
1 'polypeptide(L)'
;DGTIARTRGEASALGSVLDIAIDRVVENVYWITFTDLQLVPVWVALIVVTRGILTDAVRGFALARGMTPFEMMQTRWGRWLVSHRFMRAVSGTTKVVTFAGIVAYIGLREWWQHTPNAQYLPPLHNLLLICVALTVLVNLLRGIPVLIESRRFFIQPT
;
A
#
# COMPACT_ATOMS: atom_id res chain seq x y z
N ASP A 1 4.93 8.65 -13.87
CA ASP A 1 4.99 8.61 -15.34
C ASP A 1 3.80 9.15 -16.12
N GLY A 2 2.56 9.00 -15.65
CA GLY A 2 1.36 9.27 -16.48
C GLY A 2 1.20 10.69 -17.06
N THR A 3 1.77 11.73 -16.44
CA THR A 3 1.67 13.12 -16.96
C THR A 3 2.58 13.33 -18.16
N ILE A 4 3.80 12.76 -18.14
CA ILE A 4 4.78 12.87 -19.22
C ILE A 4 4.37 12.00 -20.42
N ALA A 5 3.84 10.79 -20.15
CA ALA A 5 3.31 9.93 -21.20
C ALA A 5 2.07 10.54 -21.89
N ARG A 6 1.21 11.25 -21.15
CA ARG A 6 0.05 11.96 -21.73
C ARG A 6 0.44 13.19 -22.54
N THR A 7 1.47 13.93 -22.12
CA THR A 7 1.97 15.07 -22.90
C THR A 7 2.75 14.63 -24.14
N ARG A 8 3.27 13.40 -24.17
CA ARG A 8 3.93 12.79 -25.35
C ARG A 8 3.03 11.95 -26.24
N GLY A 9 1.76 11.73 -25.87
CA GLY A 9 0.86 10.84 -26.61
C GLY A 9 1.21 9.33 -26.52
N GLU A 10 2.14 8.96 -25.65
CA GLU A 10 2.66 7.59 -25.47
C GLU A 10 1.96 6.84 -24.32
N ALA A 11 0.84 7.37 -23.82
CA ALA A 11 0.07 6.75 -22.76
C ALA A 11 -0.55 5.42 -23.27
N SER A 12 0.08 4.29 -22.93
CA SER A 12 -0.40 2.95 -23.26
C SER A 12 -1.15 2.31 -22.10
N ALA A 13 -2.15 1.47 -22.43
CA ALA A 13 -2.89 0.69 -21.44
C ALA A 13 -1.94 -0.24 -20.66
N LEU A 14 -1.00 -0.89 -21.37
CA LEU A 14 0.04 -1.73 -20.77
C LEU A 14 0.90 -0.94 -19.77
N GLY A 15 1.36 0.26 -20.16
CA GLY A 15 2.18 1.11 -19.29
C GLY A 15 1.47 1.51 -18.00
N SER A 16 0.16 1.79 -18.07
CA SER A 16 -0.63 2.12 -16.88
C SER A 16 -0.80 0.93 -15.90
N VAL A 17 -0.90 -0.29 -16.44
CA VAL A 17 -0.96 -1.51 -15.61
C VAL A 17 0.42 -1.80 -15.01
N LEU A 18 1.48 -1.60 -15.79
CA LEU A 18 2.85 -1.82 -15.34
C LEU A 18 3.27 -0.83 -14.23
N ASP A 19 2.88 0.44 -14.34
CA ASP A 19 3.10 1.47 -13.29
C ASP A 19 2.52 1.01 -11.94
N ILE A 20 1.27 0.53 -11.95
CA ILE A 20 0.61 0.00 -10.75
C ILE A 20 1.33 -1.26 -10.23
N ALA A 21 1.74 -2.17 -11.12
CA ALA A 21 2.42 -3.39 -10.74
C ALA A 21 3.79 -3.11 -10.12
N ILE A 22 4.57 -2.20 -10.70
CA ILE A 22 5.87 -1.77 -10.17
C ILE A 22 5.69 -1.10 -8.81
N ASP A 23 4.70 -0.21 -8.66
CA ASP A 23 4.37 0.40 -7.36
C ASP A 23 4.09 -0.65 -6.27
N ARG A 24 3.39 -1.74 -6.63
CA ARG A 24 3.15 -2.87 -5.70
C ARG A 24 4.44 -3.60 -5.35
N VAL A 25 5.28 -3.86 -6.35
CA VAL A 25 6.57 -4.55 -6.15
C VAL A 25 7.46 -3.73 -5.21
N VAL A 26 7.62 -2.44 -5.47
CA VAL A 26 8.43 -1.54 -4.63
C VAL A 26 7.90 -1.51 -3.20
N GLU A 27 6.58 -1.41 -3.01
CA GLU A 27 5.98 -1.46 -1.66
C GLU A 27 6.30 -2.78 -0.94
N ASN A 28 6.16 -3.92 -1.63
CA ASN A 28 6.45 -5.23 -1.04
C ASN A 28 7.92 -5.38 -0.69
N VAL A 29 8.83 -4.96 -1.59
CA VAL A 29 10.28 -5.00 -1.35
C VAL A 29 10.62 -4.21 -0.10
N TYR A 30 10.09 -2.99 0.07
CA TYR A 30 10.35 -2.21 1.29
C TYR A 30 9.90 -2.93 2.56
N TRP A 31 8.66 -3.43 2.61
CA TRP A 31 8.16 -4.10 3.81
C TRP A 31 8.91 -5.39 4.15
N ILE A 32 9.28 -6.17 3.12
CA ILE A 32 10.08 -7.40 3.30
C ILE A 32 11.47 -7.04 3.83
N THR A 33 12.14 -6.05 3.23
CA THR A 33 13.45 -5.59 3.70
C THR A 33 13.41 -5.06 5.13
N PHE A 34 12.40 -4.26 5.49
CA PHE A 34 12.26 -3.76 6.87
C PHE A 34 11.97 -4.88 7.89
N THR A 35 11.31 -5.95 7.44
CA THR A 35 11.10 -7.15 8.25
C THR A 35 12.41 -7.90 8.46
N ASP A 36 13.19 -8.10 7.40
CA ASP A 36 14.50 -8.77 7.44
C ASP A 36 15.48 -8.03 8.37
N LEU A 37 15.48 -6.70 8.31
CA LEU A 37 16.25 -5.83 9.20
C LEU A 37 15.72 -5.78 10.65
N GLN A 38 14.68 -6.55 10.99
CA GLN A 38 14.04 -6.60 12.30
C GLN A 38 13.48 -5.24 12.79
N LEU A 39 13.22 -4.31 11.87
CA LEU A 39 12.68 -2.99 12.19
C LEU A 39 11.15 -3.03 12.33
N VAL A 40 10.53 -3.95 11.58
CA VAL A 40 9.10 -4.12 11.49
C VAL A 40 8.75 -5.60 11.70
N PRO A 41 7.68 -5.93 12.45
CA PRO A 41 7.25 -7.31 12.61
C PRO A 41 6.79 -7.96 11.30
N VAL A 42 7.09 -9.25 11.13
CA VAL A 42 6.76 -10.02 9.90
C VAL A 42 5.29 -9.99 9.50
N TRP A 43 4.38 -9.89 10.46
CA TRP A 43 2.95 -9.85 10.18
C TRP A 43 2.56 -8.66 9.28
N VAL A 44 3.32 -7.56 9.32
CA VAL A 44 3.08 -6.38 8.49
C VAL A 44 3.27 -6.70 7.01
N ALA A 45 4.42 -7.29 6.66
CA ALA A 45 4.72 -7.68 5.28
C ALA A 45 3.70 -8.70 4.77
N LEU A 46 3.36 -9.70 5.58
CA LEU A 46 2.36 -10.71 5.23
C LEU A 46 0.99 -10.10 4.92
N ILE A 47 0.53 -9.15 5.74
CA ILE A 47 -0.74 -8.45 5.51
C ILE A 47 -0.69 -7.64 4.20
N VAL A 48 0.34 -6.82 4.00
CA VAL A 48 0.43 -5.93 2.84
C VAL A 48 0.51 -6.71 1.54
N VAL A 49 1.34 -7.76 1.49
CA VAL A 49 1.50 -8.65 0.32
C VAL A 49 0.18 -9.36 0.02
N THR A 50 -0.40 -10.05 1.01
CA THR A 50 -1.62 -10.84 0.82
C THR A 50 -2.78 -9.95 0.36
N ARG A 51 -2.99 -8.82 1.03
CA ARG A 51 -4.05 -7.87 0.67
C ARG A 51 -3.83 -7.33 -0.74
N GLY A 52 -2.60 -6.96 -1.10
CA GLY A 52 -2.26 -6.44 -2.43
C GLY A 52 -2.64 -7.42 -3.52
N ILE A 53 -2.10 -8.64 -3.45
CA ILE A 53 -2.34 -9.72 -4.43
C ILE A 53 -3.83 -10.00 -4.58
N LEU A 54 -4.56 -10.17 -3.47
CA LEU A 54 -5.99 -10.45 -3.51
C LEU A 54 -6.79 -9.31 -4.16
N THR A 55 -6.47 -8.05 -3.82
CA THR A 55 -7.17 -6.91 -4.43
C THR A 55 -6.88 -6.74 -5.91
N ASP A 56 -5.66 -7.07 -6.34
CA ASP A 56 -5.26 -6.97 -7.75
C ASP A 56 -5.85 -8.12 -8.58
N ALA A 57 -5.95 -9.33 -8.02
CA ALA A 57 -6.63 -10.45 -8.66
C ALA A 57 -8.12 -10.15 -8.93
N VAL A 58 -8.83 -9.59 -7.94
CA VAL A 58 -10.23 -9.17 -8.11
C VAL A 58 -10.37 -8.10 -9.20
N ARG A 59 -9.47 -7.11 -9.21
CA ARG A 59 -9.50 -6.04 -10.24
C ARG A 59 -9.19 -6.58 -11.63
N GLY A 60 -8.22 -7.49 -11.75
CA GLY A 60 -7.88 -8.14 -13.01
C GLY A 60 -9.06 -8.95 -13.55
N PHE A 61 -9.75 -9.69 -12.70
CA PHE A 61 -10.96 -10.44 -13.06
C PHE A 61 -12.08 -9.53 -13.57
N ALA A 62 -12.35 -8.42 -12.87
CA ALA A 62 -13.38 -7.47 -13.28
C ALA A 62 -13.04 -6.80 -14.62
N LEU A 63 -11.77 -6.42 -14.82
CA LEU A 63 -11.29 -5.84 -16.07
C LEU A 63 -11.44 -6.81 -17.25
N ALA A 64 -11.16 -8.10 -17.04
CA ALA A 64 -11.33 -9.14 -18.06
C ALA A 64 -12.79 -9.32 -18.50
N ARG A 65 -13.76 -8.93 -17.65
CA ARG A 65 -15.20 -8.91 -17.97
C ARG A 65 -15.70 -7.57 -18.52
N GLY A 66 -14.78 -6.65 -18.86
CA GLY A 66 -15.12 -5.32 -19.36
C GLY A 66 -15.74 -4.39 -18.30
N MET A 67 -15.74 -4.79 -17.03
CA MET A 67 -16.24 -3.95 -15.93
C MET A 67 -15.15 -2.96 -15.51
N THR A 68 -15.50 -1.69 -15.43
CA THR A 68 -14.63 -0.70 -14.80
C THR A 68 -14.56 -0.94 -13.28
N PRO A 69 -13.47 -0.55 -12.60
CA PRO A 69 -13.37 -0.64 -11.15
C PRO A 69 -14.51 0.06 -10.40
N PHE A 70 -15.19 1.03 -11.03
CA PHE A 70 -16.35 1.74 -10.50
C PHE A 70 -17.66 0.98 -10.68
N GLU A 71 -17.83 0.28 -11.80
CA GLU A 71 -19.00 -0.60 -12.05
C GLU A 71 -18.98 -1.83 -11.15
N MET A 72 -17.78 -2.29 -10.77
CA MET A 72 -17.60 -3.36 -9.80
C MET A 72 -18.07 -2.97 -8.38
N MET A 73 -17.98 -1.69 -8.00
CA MET A 73 -18.32 -1.22 -6.65
C MET A 73 -19.77 -0.71 -6.56
N GLN A 74 -20.68 -1.57 -6.09
CA GLN A 74 -22.10 -1.23 -5.97
C GLN A 74 -22.48 -0.56 -4.64
N THR A 75 -21.72 -0.75 -3.56
CA THR A 75 -22.05 -0.12 -2.26
C THR A 75 -21.53 1.31 -2.18
N ARG A 76 -22.39 2.23 -1.69
CA ARG A 76 -22.08 3.66 -1.50
C ARG A 76 -20.84 3.89 -0.60
N TRP A 77 -20.63 3.02 0.40
CA TRP A 77 -19.48 3.08 1.30
C TRP A 77 -18.17 2.68 0.61
N GLY A 78 -18.16 1.60 -0.17
CA GLY A 78 -16.98 1.19 -0.94
C GLY A 78 -16.57 2.22 -1.99
N ARG A 79 -17.55 2.81 -2.68
CA ARG A 79 -17.32 3.89 -3.65
C ARG A 79 -16.82 5.17 -3.00
N TRP A 80 -17.29 5.52 -1.80
CA TRP A 80 -16.81 6.68 -1.05
C TRP A 80 -15.37 6.49 -0.56
N LEU A 81 -15.04 5.33 0.00
CA LEU A 81 -13.69 5.03 0.51
C LEU A 81 -12.64 4.93 -0.60
N VAL A 82 -13.03 4.46 -1.79
CA VAL A 82 -12.14 4.29 -2.95
C VAL A 82 -12.05 5.55 -3.83
N SER A 83 -13.10 6.36 -3.90
CA SER A 83 -13.14 7.53 -4.81
C SER A 83 -12.64 8.84 -4.19
N HIS A 84 -12.63 9.01 -2.86
CA HIS A 84 -12.15 10.26 -2.28
C HIS A 84 -10.64 10.41 -2.51
N ARG A 85 -10.26 11.40 -3.34
CA ARG A 85 -8.86 11.76 -3.65
C ARG A 85 -8.02 11.97 -2.38
N PHE A 86 -8.68 12.38 -1.31
CA PHE A 86 -8.14 12.47 0.05
C PHE A 86 -7.59 11.14 0.58
N MET A 87 -8.31 10.02 0.47
CA MET A 87 -7.85 8.71 0.97
C MET A 87 -6.65 8.18 0.20
N ARG A 88 -6.55 8.53 -1.10
CA ARG A 88 -5.37 8.21 -1.92
C ARG A 88 -4.16 9.00 -1.43
N ALA A 89 -4.33 10.31 -1.21
CA ALA A 89 -3.29 11.18 -0.66
C ALA A 89 -2.84 10.70 0.72
N VAL A 90 -3.78 10.46 1.65
CA VAL A 90 -3.49 9.94 3.00
C VAL A 90 -2.68 8.66 2.93
N SER A 91 -3.11 7.67 2.15
CA SER A 91 -2.36 6.40 2.05
C SER A 91 -0.95 6.55 1.46
N GLY A 92 -0.76 7.48 0.52
CA GLY A 92 0.56 7.78 -0.04
C GLY A 92 1.43 8.48 0.99
N THR A 93 0.90 9.54 1.61
CA THR A 93 1.61 10.32 2.63
C THR A 93 2.01 9.46 3.83
N THR A 94 1.11 8.62 4.37
CA THR A 94 1.45 7.77 5.53
C THR A 94 2.58 6.80 5.20
N LYS A 95 2.62 6.23 3.98
CA LYS A 95 3.72 5.36 3.54
C LYS A 95 5.02 6.12 3.40
N VAL A 96 5.01 7.28 2.74
CA VAL A 96 6.21 8.11 2.57
C VAL A 96 6.79 8.48 3.92
N VAL A 97 5.96 8.95 4.85
CA VAL A 97 6.39 9.29 6.21
C VAL A 97 6.96 8.07 6.94
N THR A 98 6.29 6.93 6.86
CA THR A 98 6.71 5.71 7.56
C THR A 98 8.02 5.15 6.98
N PHE A 99 8.14 5.05 5.66
CA PHE A 99 9.34 4.55 5.00
C PHE A 99 10.54 5.47 5.21
N ALA A 100 10.35 6.79 5.03
CA ALA A 100 11.39 7.77 5.33
C ALA A 100 11.78 7.73 6.80
N GLY A 101 10.82 7.59 7.72
CA GLY A 101 11.06 7.47 9.16
C GLY A 101 11.86 6.23 9.52
N ILE A 102 11.54 5.06 8.94
CA ILE A 102 12.30 3.82 9.15
C ILE A 102 13.73 3.96 8.62
N VAL A 103 13.91 4.50 7.41
CA VAL A 103 15.25 4.71 6.83
C VAL A 103 16.07 5.69 7.67
N ALA A 104 15.46 6.79 8.12
CA ALA A 104 16.11 7.74 9.02
C ALA A 104 16.51 7.10 10.35
N TYR A 105 15.66 6.22 10.90
CA TYR A 105 15.97 5.47 12.11
C TYR A 105 17.17 4.53 11.96
N ILE A 106 17.33 3.88 10.81
CA ILE A 106 18.53 3.07 10.53
C ILE A 106 19.78 3.96 10.64
N GLY A 107 19.79 5.12 9.97
CA GLY A 107 20.92 6.05 10.03
C GLY A 107 21.19 6.58 11.44
N LEU A 108 20.14 6.96 12.17
CA LEU A 108 20.24 7.44 13.56
C LEU A 108 20.74 6.35 14.51
N ARG A 109 20.28 5.11 14.34
CA ARG A 109 20.72 3.97 15.14
C ARG A 109 22.23 3.76 15.00
N GLU A 110 22.73 3.75 13.77
CA GLU A 110 24.17 3.60 13.51
C GLU A 110 25.01 4.74 14.10
N TRP A 111 24.51 5.98 14.06
CA TRP A 111 25.24 7.14 14.55
C TRP A 111 25.17 7.31 16.07
N TRP A 112 24.04 6.98 16.70
CA TRP A 112 23.80 7.27 18.11
C TRP A 112 24.09 6.09 19.04
N GLN A 113 24.27 4.87 18.53
CA GLN A 113 24.49 3.67 19.36
C GLN A 113 25.66 3.78 20.35
N HIS A 114 26.70 4.57 20.04
CA HIS A 114 27.87 4.78 20.90
C HIS A 114 27.87 6.13 21.63
N THR A 115 26.73 6.84 21.65
CA THR A 115 26.61 8.18 22.23
C THR A 115 25.57 8.18 23.37
N PRO A 116 25.57 9.20 24.25
CA PRO A 116 24.54 9.38 25.27
C PRO A 116 23.11 9.51 24.71
N ASN A 117 22.98 9.79 23.41
CA ASN A 117 21.70 9.90 22.71
C ASN A 117 21.05 8.54 22.41
N ALA A 118 21.75 7.42 22.66
CA ALA A 118 21.20 6.07 22.50
C ALA A 118 19.90 5.86 23.29
N GLN A 119 19.71 6.58 24.40
CA GLN A 119 18.49 6.55 25.21
C GLN A 119 17.21 6.94 24.43
N TYR A 120 17.33 7.72 23.35
CA TYR A 120 16.19 8.14 22.54
C TYR A 120 15.82 7.14 21.44
N LEU A 121 16.66 6.13 21.17
CA LEU A 121 16.40 5.14 20.11
C LEU A 121 15.19 4.24 20.41
N PRO A 122 14.99 3.68 21.62
CA PRO A 122 13.81 2.87 21.92
C PRO A 122 12.45 3.62 21.78
N PRO A 123 12.25 4.83 22.35
CA PRO A 123 10.98 5.53 22.18
C PRO A 123 10.74 5.95 20.72
N LEU A 124 11.80 6.29 19.97
CA LEU A 124 11.70 6.59 18.54
C LEU A 124 11.25 5.35 17.74
N HIS A 125 11.80 4.16 18.05
CA HIS A 125 11.37 2.91 17.43
C HIS A 125 9.90 2.60 17.70
N ASN A 126 9.45 2.78 18.95
CA ASN A 126 8.04 2.60 19.32
C ASN A 126 7.12 3.54 18.55
N LEU A 127 7.51 4.81 18.39
CA LEU A 127 6.76 5.77 17.59
C LEU A 127 6.67 5.32 16.12
N LEU A 128 7.74 4.79 15.55
CA LEU A 128 7.73 4.24 14.19
C LEU A 128 6.82 3.03 14.07
N LEU A 129 6.78 2.14 15.05
CA LEU A 129 5.84 1.01 15.06
C LEU A 129 4.37 1.48 15.08
N ILE A 130 4.06 2.59 15.75
CA ILE A 130 2.74 3.22 15.68
C ILE A 130 2.46 3.72 14.26
N CYS A 131 3.41 4.41 13.61
CA CYS A 131 3.27 4.85 12.22
C CYS A 131 3.07 3.68 11.25
N VAL A 132 3.78 2.57 11.46
CA VAL A 132 3.61 1.33 10.71
C VAL A 132 2.21 0.77 10.90
N ALA A 133 1.74 0.65 12.14
CA ALA A 133 0.40 0.14 12.44
C ALA A 133 -0.69 1.00 11.78
N LEU A 134 -0.55 2.33 11.82
CA LEU A 134 -1.44 3.26 11.13
C LEU A 134 -1.40 3.07 9.59
N THR A 135 -0.22 2.87 9.03
CA THR A 135 -0.05 2.61 7.59
C THR A 135 -0.77 1.33 7.17
N VAL A 136 -0.59 0.25 7.94
CA VAL A 136 -1.28 -1.02 7.70
C VAL A 136 -2.78 -0.86 7.84
N LEU A 137 -3.26 -0.14 8.87
CA LEU A 137 -4.68 0.13 9.07
C LEU A 137 -5.28 0.85 7.86
N VAL A 138 -4.65 1.94 7.40
CA VAL A 138 -5.10 2.67 6.19
C VAL A 138 -5.08 1.77 4.95
N ASN A 139 -4.06 0.92 4.82
CA ASN A 139 -3.99 -0.07 3.76
C ASN A 139 -5.16 -1.08 3.86
N LEU A 140 -5.45 -1.63 5.03
CA LEU A 140 -6.55 -2.57 5.22
C LEU A 140 -7.91 -1.94 4.94
N LEU A 141 -8.17 -0.75 5.50
CA LEU A 141 -9.42 -0.01 5.30
C LEU A 141 -9.76 0.16 3.81
N ARG A 142 -8.76 0.40 2.96
CA ARG A 142 -8.96 0.52 1.51
C ARG A 142 -9.09 -0.82 0.76
N GLY A 143 -8.49 -1.89 1.27
CA GLY A 143 -8.48 -3.20 0.59
C GLY A 143 -9.68 -4.07 0.93
N ILE A 144 -10.12 -4.04 2.19
CA ILE A 144 -11.22 -4.87 2.71
C ILE A 144 -12.54 -4.68 1.91
N PRO A 145 -12.99 -3.44 1.58
CA PRO A 145 -14.22 -3.26 0.82
C PRO A 145 -14.21 -3.95 -0.55
N VAL A 146 -13.06 -3.92 -1.22
CA VAL A 146 -12.87 -4.58 -2.53
C VAL A 146 -13.07 -6.08 -2.42
N LEU A 147 -12.51 -6.70 -1.37
CA LEU A 147 -12.64 -8.14 -1.14
C LEU A 147 -14.06 -8.52 -0.71
N ILE A 148 -14.72 -7.71 0.13
CA ILE A 148 -16.10 -7.96 0.55
C ILE A 148 -17.05 -7.92 -0.66
N GLU A 149 -16.92 -6.92 -1.53
CA GLU A 149 -17.78 -6.84 -2.72
C GLU A 149 -17.49 -7.94 -3.74
N SER A 150 -16.23 -8.38 -3.85
CA SER A 150 -15.85 -9.47 -4.75
C SER A 150 -16.54 -10.80 -4.45
N ARG A 151 -17.00 -11.03 -3.21
CA ARG A 151 -17.75 -12.24 -2.82
C ARG A 151 -18.98 -12.48 -3.69
N ARG A 152 -19.56 -11.43 -4.26
CA ARG A 152 -20.73 -11.53 -5.16
C ARG A 152 -20.42 -12.26 -6.46
N PHE A 153 -19.20 -12.16 -6.97
CA PHE A 153 -18.78 -12.86 -8.19
C PHE A 153 -18.65 -14.37 -8.02
N PHE A 154 -18.54 -14.86 -6.79
CA PHE A 154 -18.56 -16.30 -6.50
C PHE A 154 -19.99 -16.87 -6.46
N ILE A 155 -21.02 -16.03 -6.38
CA ILE A 155 -22.42 -16.45 -6.20
C ILE A 155 -23.19 -16.46 -7.52
N GLN A 156 -22.75 -15.71 -8.54
CA GLN A 156 -23.38 -15.73 -9.86
C GLN A 156 -22.65 -16.75 -10.77
N PRO A 157 -23.34 -17.81 -11.23
CA PRO A 157 -22.76 -18.74 -12.21
C PRO A 157 -22.39 -17.97 -13.48
N THR A 158 -21.26 -18.38 -14.07
CA THR A 158 -20.75 -17.90 -15.37
C THR A 158 -21.75 -18.03 -16.49
#